data_AF-A0A1V6C9L5-F1
#
_entry.id   AF-A0A1V6C9L5-F1
#
_cell.length_a   1.000
_cell.length_b   1.000
_cell.length_c   1.000
_cell.angle_alpha   90.00
_cell.angle_beta   90.00
_cell.angle_gamma   90.00
#
_symmetry.space_group_name_H-M   'P 1'
#
loop_
_entity.id
_entity.type
_entity.pdbx_description
1 polymer ?
#
loop_
_entity_poly.entity_id
_entity_poly.type
_entity_poly.pdbx_seq_one_letter_code
_entity_poly.pdbx_strand_id
1 'polypeptide(L)'
;MSIPYGAWIKPLSLWIPFLLVFYFCTICIVVMLRKQWMDREKLVYPLTVLPTEMVREEQTPGKKAFVPVFFKNQLMWLGFAIAFIVGTLIALHSYNPMIPSPQLQHQIASFRGTQNIIFRVSFPVIGFVYLANLEVTFSLWFFSLIFQVIKGVFNITGISSTENIGIYGCSGYAIFAHLGTGAMIAMVAYSLYIARSHLKDVWRSAIGKAVVDDSGEMLSYKTAFWGFVIGSIFVVGWLMYSGLNLTIGLLFYVFALVIFLVLTRIVCEAGIPTMVATIISSSIIISMWGSKNISPSVLVALGLTYVYSADLRTFPMAASSMSLKIMDKFGGRKRYLFWAIMTAIFVNIIATMYFMLKISYKYGGINLNSWFYQSGPQAPFDYIADLIKNPTDSNKIGWLCRGIGLVVMAGLMFMRQQFLWWPLHPVGFVIGPVWLMDSLWFSVFIAWLIKKIILKYGGARVYEKSKYFFLGMPLGFYTCAGIWVLIDFIAHKHGNIVFWI
;
A
#
# COMPACT_ATOMS: atom_id res chain seq x y z
N MET A 1 7.22 29.15 20.59
CA MET A 1 8.39 29.79 19.94
C MET A 1 8.00 30.23 18.53
N SER A 2 8.59 31.30 18.01
CA SER A 2 8.44 31.66 16.59
C SER A 2 9.10 30.58 15.72
N ILE A 3 8.51 30.28 14.57
CA ILE A 3 9.06 29.29 13.64
C ILE A 3 10.21 29.95 12.88
N PRO A 4 11.44 29.41 12.92
CA PRO A 4 12.58 29.97 12.20
C PRO A 4 12.50 29.59 10.72
N TYR A 5 11.60 30.21 9.96
CA TYR A 5 11.36 29.89 8.55
C TYR A 5 12.64 29.92 7.70
N GLY A 6 13.60 30.81 8.00
CA GLY A 6 14.89 30.86 7.32
C GLY A 6 15.66 29.54 7.35
N ALA A 7 15.58 28.77 8.44
CA ALA A 7 16.23 27.47 8.56
C ALA A 7 15.52 26.38 7.73
N TRP A 8 14.21 26.54 7.47
CA TRP A 8 13.39 25.55 6.78
C TRP A 8 13.28 25.80 5.27
N ILE A 9 13.41 27.04 4.80
CA ILE A 9 13.25 27.36 3.37
C ILE A 9 14.21 26.55 2.50
N LYS A 10 15.50 26.46 2.87
CA LYS A 10 16.51 25.72 2.10
C LYS A 10 16.24 24.21 2.01
N PRO A 11 16.01 23.45 3.10
CA PRO A 11 15.70 22.03 2.96
C PRO A 11 14.37 21.81 2.23
N LEU A 12 13.33 22.60 2.52
CA LEU A 12 12.03 22.42 1.88
C LEU A 12 12.08 22.69 0.36
N SER A 13 12.83 23.71 -0.08
CA SER A 13 12.98 24.01 -1.51
C SER A 13 13.74 22.91 -2.28
N LEU A 14 14.55 22.09 -1.61
CA LEU A 14 15.22 20.94 -2.21
C LEU A 14 14.34 19.68 -2.23
N TRP A 15 13.51 19.48 -1.21
CA TRP A 15 12.66 18.29 -1.08
C TRP A 15 11.37 18.37 -1.92
N ILE A 16 10.75 19.55 -2.03
CA ILE A 16 9.47 19.70 -2.75
C ILE A 16 9.60 19.31 -4.24
N PRO A 17 10.58 19.83 -5.02
CA PRO A 17 10.74 19.43 -6.41
C PRO A 17 11.04 17.94 -6.57
N PHE A 18 11.85 17.37 -5.67
CA PHE A 18 12.14 15.94 -5.65
C PHE A 18 10.88 15.10 -5.51
N LEU A 19 10.06 15.36 -4.49
CA LEU A 19 8.83 14.60 -4.25
C LEU A 19 7.84 14.75 -5.40
N LEU A 20 7.70 15.96 -5.95
CA LEU A 20 6.82 16.21 -7.10
C LEU A 20 7.26 15.42 -8.34
N VAL A 21 8.55 15.46 -8.68
CA VAL A 21 9.08 14.74 -9.84
C VAL A 21 9.03 13.23 -9.62
N PHE A 22 9.37 12.74 -8.42
CA PHE A 22 9.29 11.33 -8.07
C PHE A 22 7.86 10.81 -8.21
N TYR A 23 6.86 11.50 -7.65
CA TYR A 23 5.46 11.11 -7.79
C TYR A 23 4.95 11.26 -9.22
N PHE A 24 5.39 12.28 -9.96
CA PHE A 24 5.10 12.39 -11.39
C PHE A 24 5.62 11.19 -12.18
N CYS A 25 6.85 10.70 -11.92
CA CYS A 25 7.36 9.47 -12.53
C CYS A 25 6.46 8.26 -12.24
N THR A 26 5.95 8.12 -11.00
CA THR A 26 5.03 7.03 -10.68
C THR A 26 3.71 7.13 -11.44
N ILE A 27 3.20 8.34 -11.67
CA ILE A 27 2.00 8.60 -12.46
C ILE A 27 2.25 8.25 -13.94
N CYS A 28 3.41 8.62 -14.49
CA CYS A 28 3.80 8.24 -15.86
C CYS A 28 3.79 6.72 -16.06
N ILE A 29 4.32 5.96 -15.09
CA ILE A 29 4.28 4.48 -15.12
C ILE A 29 2.84 3.98 -15.13
N VAL A 30 1.97 4.52 -14.27
CA VAL A 30 0.56 4.12 -14.22
C VAL A 30 -0.13 4.37 -15.57
N VAL A 31 0.13 5.51 -16.22
CA VAL A 31 -0.41 5.80 -17.57
C VAL A 31 0.07 4.77 -18.59
N MET A 32 1.36 4.44 -18.60
CA MET A 32 1.92 3.46 -19.52
C MET A 32 1.34 2.05 -19.32
N LEU A 33 1.06 1.66 -18.06
CA LEU A 33 0.54 0.33 -17.71
C LEU A 33 -0.99 0.24 -17.68
N ARG A 34 -1.72 1.36 -17.77
CA ARG A 34 -3.18 1.41 -17.61
C ARG A 34 -3.90 0.43 -18.53
N LYS A 35 -3.73 0.51 -19.86
CA LYS A 35 -4.40 -0.41 -20.81
C LYS A 35 -4.03 -1.87 -20.55
N GLN A 36 -2.78 -2.13 -20.19
CA GLN A 36 -2.32 -3.48 -19.89
C GLN A 36 -3.07 -4.06 -18.67
N TRP A 37 -3.13 -3.33 -17.56
CA TRP A 37 -3.80 -3.80 -16.35
C TRP A 37 -5.33 -3.78 -16.45
N MET A 38 -5.90 -2.73 -17.03
CA MET A 38 -7.35 -2.51 -17.01
C MET A 38 -8.08 -3.21 -18.17
N ASP A 39 -7.50 -3.23 -19.37
CA ASP A 39 -8.18 -3.70 -20.58
C ASP A 39 -7.74 -5.13 -20.95
N ARG A 40 -6.44 -5.42 -20.90
CA ARG A 40 -5.88 -6.73 -21.26
C ARG A 40 -5.95 -7.74 -20.11
N GLU A 41 -5.45 -7.37 -18.93
CA GLU A 41 -5.45 -8.24 -17.74
C GLU A 41 -6.73 -8.18 -16.92
N LYS A 42 -7.57 -7.15 -17.15
CA LYS A 42 -8.86 -6.94 -16.47
C LYS A 42 -8.79 -7.08 -14.95
N LEU A 43 -7.83 -6.40 -14.33
CA LEU A 43 -7.75 -6.37 -12.85
C LEU A 43 -9.08 -5.84 -12.27
N VAL A 44 -9.42 -6.31 -11.07
CA VAL A 44 -10.76 -6.12 -10.48
C VAL A 44 -10.99 -4.70 -9.97
N TYR A 45 -9.96 -4.09 -9.35
CA TYR A 45 -10.03 -2.79 -8.65
C TYR A 45 -11.16 -2.70 -7.60
N PRO A 46 -11.18 -3.58 -6.57
CA PRO A 46 -12.25 -3.62 -5.57
C PRO A 46 -12.54 -2.28 -4.88
N LEU A 47 -11.50 -1.50 -4.55
CA LEU A 47 -11.64 -0.23 -3.83
C LEU A 47 -12.38 0.86 -4.63
N THR A 48 -12.47 0.70 -5.96
CA THR A 48 -13.17 1.67 -6.83
C THR A 48 -14.69 1.49 -6.81
N VAL A 49 -15.18 0.34 -6.35
CA VAL A 49 -16.60 0.01 -6.42
C VAL A 49 -17.43 0.90 -5.49
N LEU A 50 -16.97 1.13 -4.25
CA LEU A 50 -17.66 1.99 -3.30
C LEU A 50 -17.87 3.43 -3.84
N PRO A 51 -16.82 4.18 -4.22
CA PRO A 51 -17.00 5.53 -4.73
C PRO A 51 -17.81 5.56 -6.03
N THR A 52 -17.68 4.54 -6.88
CA THR A 52 -18.48 4.43 -8.11
C THR A 52 -19.97 4.26 -7.81
N GLU A 53 -20.34 3.36 -6.90
CA GLU A 53 -21.75 3.12 -6.55
C GLU A 53 -22.36 4.32 -5.82
N MET A 54 -21.57 5.04 -5.01
CA MET A 54 -22.03 6.26 -4.31
C MET A 54 -22.47 7.38 -5.24
N VAL A 55 -21.93 7.47 -6.46
CA VAL A 55 -22.27 8.52 -7.44
C VAL A 55 -23.06 8.00 -8.63
N ARG A 56 -23.45 6.72 -8.62
CA ARG A 56 -24.18 6.10 -9.72
C ARG A 56 -25.62 6.64 -9.79
N GLU A 57 -25.92 7.34 -10.88
CA GLU A 57 -27.25 7.86 -11.17
C GLU A 57 -28.22 6.74 -11.63
N GLU A 58 -29.52 6.95 -11.39
CA GLU A 58 -30.56 6.09 -11.97
C GLU A 58 -30.61 6.27 -13.48
N GLN A 59 -30.68 5.17 -14.24
CA GLN A 59 -30.76 5.17 -15.70
C GLN A 59 -32.15 5.59 -16.22
N THR A 60 -32.87 6.48 -15.51
CA THR A 60 -34.17 6.99 -15.94
C THR A 60 -33.96 8.29 -16.70
N PRO A 61 -34.19 8.33 -18.03
CA PRO A 61 -34.00 9.56 -18.82
C PRO A 61 -34.87 10.70 -18.26
N GLY A 62 -34.26 11.85 -17.98
CA GLY A 62 -34.98 13.07 -17.58
C GLY A 62 -35.24 13.27 -16.08
N LYS A 63 -34.91 12.30 -15.20
CA LYS A 63 -35.01 12.48 -13.74
C LYS A 63 -33.64 12.33 -13.07
N LYS A 64 -32.98 13.46 -12.78
CA LYS A 64 -31.85 13.48 -11.85
C LYS A 64 -32.38 13.28 -10.43
N ALA A 65 -32.25 12.07 -9.90
CA ALA A 65 -32.51 11.83 -8.49
C ALA A 65 -31.45 12.56 -7.66
N PHE A 66 -31.89 13.38 -6.68
CA PHE A 66 -30.97 14.06 -5.76
C PHE A 66 -30.15 13.08 -4.90
N VAL A 67 -30.71 11.90 -4.64
CA VAL A 67 -30.09 10.83 -3.85
C VAL A 67 -29.75 9.64 -4.76
N PRO A 68 -28.47 9.24 -4.88
CA PRO A 68 -28.04 8.06 -5.63
C PRO A 68 -28.69 6.75 -5.15
N VAL A 69 -28.84 5.77 -6.05
CA VAL A 69 -29.48 4.46 -5.76
C VAL A 69 -28.85 3.76 -4.56
N PHE A 70 -27.54 3.87 -4.44
CA PHE A 70 -26.76 3.31 -3.37
C PHE A 70 -27.29 3.71 -1.98
N PHE A 71 -27.64 4.99 -1.79
CA PHE A 71 -28.16 5.51 -0.52
C PHE A 71 -29.62 5.19 -0.26
N LYS A 72 -30.36 4.67 -1.25
CA LYS A 72 -31.73 4.17 -1.07
C LYS A 72 -31.76 2.70 -0.63
N ASN A 73 -30.64 1.99 -0.70
CA ASN A 73 -30.57 0.55 -0.45
C ASN A 73 -30.53 0.24 1.05
N GLN A 74 -31.51 -0.54 1.55
CA GLN A 74 -31.60 -0.92 2.96
C GLN A 74 -30.45 -1.83 3.43
N LEU A 75 -29.93 -2.72 2.58
CA LEU A 75 -28.81 -3.59 2.93
C LEU A 75 -27.52 -2.78 3.14
N MET A 76 -27.33 -1.72 2.37
CA MET A 76 -26.21 -0.79 2.59
C MET A 76 -26.29 -0.15 3.97
N TRP A 77 -27.46 0.40 4.34
CA TRP A 77 -27.65 1.00 5.66
C TRP A 77 -27.51 -0.01 6.80
N LEU A 78 -27.88 -1.28 6.60
CA LEU A 78 -27.64 -2.32 7.58
C LEU A 78 -26.13 -2.56 7.81
N GLY A 79 -25.35 -2.67 6.74
CA GLY A 79 -23.89 -2.82 6.84
C GLY A 79 -23.21 -1.58 7.44
N PHE A 80 -23.70 -0.40 7.08
CA PHE A 80 -23.28 0.89 7.64
C PHE A 80 -23.56 0.93 9.15
N ALA A 81 -24.79 0.63 9.57
CA ALA A 81 -25.21 0.72 10.96
C ALA A 81 -24.40 -0.22 11.86
N ILE A 82 -24.14 -1.46 11.43
CA ILE A 82 -23.32 -2.41 12.21
C ILE A 82 -21.93 -1.84 12.46
N ALA A 83 -21.23 -1.41 11.40
CA ALA A 83 -19.87 -0.89 11.54
C ALA A 83 -19.83 0.42 12.33
N PHE A 84 -20.82 1.30 12.11
CA PHE A 84 -20.93 2.59 12.78
C PHE A 84 -21.23 2.44 14.28
N ILE A 85 -22.17 1.58 14.66
CA ILE A 85 -22.54 1.33 16.06
C ILE A 85 -21.34 0.74 16.81
N VAL A 86 -20.67 -0.26 16.23
CA VAL A 86 -19.50 -0.88 16.87
C VAL A 86 -18.38 0.16 17.08
N GLY A 87 -18.05 0.96 16.06
CA GLY A 87 -17.07 2.03 16.19
C GLY A 87 -17.48 3.09 17.23
N THR A 88 -18.77 3.42 17.29
CA THR A 88 -19.32 4.38 18.27
C THR A 88 -19.24 3.84 19.69
N LEU A 89 -19.48 2.54 19.92
CA LEU A 89 -19.30 1.93 21.24
C LEU A 89 -17.84 1.98 21.70
N ILE A 90 -16.89 1.70 20.78
CA ILE A 90 -15.45 1.80 21.07
C ILE A 90 -15.09 3.25 21.45
N ALA A 91 -15.57 4.22 20.68
CA ALA A 91 -15.33 5.63 20.96
C ALA A 91 -15.95 6.09 22.28
N LEU A 92 -17.21 5.70 22.55
CA LEU A 92 -17.91 6.03 23.79
C LEU A 92 -17.25 5.42 25.03
N HIS A 93 -16.71 4.21 24.93
CA HIS A 93 -15.96 3.59 26.03
C HIS A 93 -14.76 4.44 26.47
N SER A 94 -14.11 5.15 25.53
CA SER A 94 -13.03 6.10 25.85
C SER A 94 -13.52 7.29 26.68
N TYR A 95 -14.77 7.71 26.50
CA TYR A 95 -15.40 8.77 27.31
C TYR A 95 -15.87 8.25 28.67
N ASN A 96 -16.52 7.09 28.68
CA ASN A 96 -17.05 6.46 29.87
C ASN A 96 -16.74 4.94 29.86
N PRO A 97 -15.80 4.49 30.71
CA PRO A 97 -15.42 3.08 30.80
C PRO A 97 -16.58 2.12 31.15
N MET A 98 -17.71 2.62 31.67
CA MET A 98 -18.90 1.81 31.95
C MET A 98 -19.59 1.30 30.67
N ILE A 99 -19.38 1.95 29.53
CA ILE A 99 -19.95 1.53 28.24
C ILE A 99 -19.09 0.38 27.71
N PRO A 100 -19.59 -0.83 27.48
CA PRO A 100 -18.75 -1.95 27.04
C PRO A 100 -18.16 -1.70 25.65
N SER A 101 -16.86 -1.95 25.50
CA SER A 101 -16.16 -1.87 24.21
C SER A 101 -16.05 -3.25 23.55
N PRO A 102 -16.61 -3.43 22.33
CA PRO A 102 -16.43 -4.66 21.57
C PRO A 102 -14.95 -4.93 21.26
N GLN A 103 -14.46 -6.09 21.69
CA GLN A 103 -13.09 -6.52 21.41
C GLN A 103 -13.01 -7.12 20.00
N LEU A 104 -12.52 -6.32 19.04
CA LEU A 104 -12.38 -6.73 17.63
C LEU A 104 -11.08 -7.48 17.33
N GLN A 105 -10.20 -7.63 18.32
CA GLN A 105 -8.95 -8.37 18.21
C GLN A 105 -8.83 -9.34 19.38
N HIS A 106 -8.50 -10.58 19.06
CA HIS A 106 -8.04 -11.58 20.01
C HIS A 106 -6.72 -12.19 19.52
N GLN A 107 -5.92 -12.74 20.42
CA GLN A 107 -4.66 -13.39 20.06
C GLN A 107 -4.51 -14.71 20.82
N ILE A 108 -4.10 -15.75 20.11
CA ILE A 108 -3.86 -17.07 20.69
C ILE A 108 -2.35 -17.32 20.67
N ALA A 109 -1.77 -17.45 21.86
CA ALA A 109 -0.39 -17.86 22.02
C ALA A 109 -0.23 -19.31 21.54
N SER A 110 0.61 -19.50 20.53
CA SER A 110 0.90 -20.78 19.90
C SER A 110 2.41 -21.03 19.92
N PHE A 111 2.83 -22.23 19.51
CA PHE A 111 4.25 -22.56 19.37
C PHE A 111 5.08 -22.29 20.64
N ARG A 112 4.66 -22.85 21.79
CA ARG A 112 5.29 -22.63 23.11
C ARG A 112 5.34 -21.14 23.53
N GLY A 113 4.36 -20.36 23.10
CA GLY A 113 4.26 -18.93 23.41
C GLY A 113 5.19 -18.03 22.59
N THR A 114 5.86 -18.59 21.57
CA THR A 114 6.80 -17.82 20.73
C THR A 114 6.13 -17.14 19.54
N GLN A 115 4.86 -17.45 19.26
CA GLN A 115 4.06 -16.82 18.21
C GLN A 115 2.65 -16.55 18.68
N ASN A 116 2.10 -15.39 18.31
CA ASN A 116 0.73 -15.02 18.59
C ASN A 116 -0.06 -14.98 17.28
N ILE A 117 -1.06 -15.86 17.16
CA ILE A 117 -1.98 -15.84 16.01
C ILE A 117 -3.08 -14.83 16.32
N ILE A 118 -3.13 -13.75 15.55
CA ILE A 118 -4.05 -12.63 15.77
C ILE A 118 -5.34 -12.86 14.99
N PHE A 119 -6.47 -12.90 15.68
CA PHE A 119 -7.81 -12.95 15.09
C PHE A 119 -8.42 -11.56 15.18
N ARG A 120 -8.48 -10.87 14.05
CA ARG A 120 -9.02 -9.51 13.96
C ARG A 120 -10.17 -9.42 13.00
N VAL A 121 -11.21 -8.70 13.42
CA VAL A 121 -12.37 -8.35 12.60
C VAL A 121 -12.28 -6.88 12.20
N SER A 122 -12.08 -6.63 10.91
CA SER A 122 -11.99 -5.30 10.32
C SER A 122 -13.10 -5.12 9.29
N PHE A 123 -14.09 -4.29 9.61
CA PHE A 123 -15.22 -4.00 8.74
C PHE A 123 -14.79 -3.46 7.36
N PRO A 124 -13.82 -2.53 7.25
CA PRO A 124 -13.35 -2.09 5.94
C PRO A 124 -12.70 -3.20 5.11
N VAL A 125 -11.87 -4.04 5.74
CA VAL A 125 -11.19 -5.14 5.04
C VAL A 125 -12.22 -6.17 4.57
N ILE A 126 -13.16 -6.57 5.44
CA ILE A 126 -14.23 -7.50 5.05
C ILE A 126 -15.03 -6.94 3.87
N GLY A 127 -15.42 -5.65 3.94
CA GLY A 127 -16.21 -5.00 2.91
C GLY A 127 -15.54 -4.93 1.53
N PHE A 128 -14.27 -4.51 1.49
CA PHE A 128 -13.55 -4.39 0.22
C PHE A 128 -13.07 -5.73 -0.34
N VAL A 129 -12.56 -6.61 0.52
CA VAL A 129 -12.04 -7.92 0.11
C VAL A 129 -13.18 -8.83 -0.39
N TYR A 130 -14.42 -8.64 0.08
CA TYR A 130 -15.60 -9.30 -0.47
C TYR A 130 -15.76 -9.09 -1.99
N LEU A 131 -15.25 -7.99 -2.54
CA LEU A 131 -15.34 -7.68 -3.96
C LEU A 131 -14.20 -8.27 -4.78
N ALA A 132 -13.10 -8.69 -4.15
CA ALA A 132 -11.94 -9.29 -4.81
C ALA A 132 -12.20 -10.74 -5.25
N ASN A 133 -11.39 -11.26 -6.17
CA ASN A 133 -11.55 -12.63 -6.69
C ASN A 133 -11.35 -13.69 -5.60
N LEU A 134 -12.10 -14.80 -5.68
CA LEU A 134 -12.04 -15.87 -4.68
C LEU A 134 -10.64 -16.49 -4.56
N GLU A 135 -9.92 -16.67 -5.68
CA GLU A 135 -8.54 -17.21 -5.67
C GLU A 135 -7.56 -16.27 -4.95
N VAL A 136 -7.68 -14.96 -5.19
CA VAL A 136 -6.84 -13.95 -4.54
C VAL A 136 -7.10 -14.01 -3.04
N THR A 137 -8.36 -13.84 -2.63
CA THR A 137 -8.75 -13.83 -1.22
C THR A 137 -8.42 -15.13 -0.49
N PHE A 138 -8.58 -16.29 -1.15
CA PHE A 138 -8.14 -17.59 -0.63
C PHE A 138 -6.64 -17.58 -0.31
N SER A 139 -5.84 -17.19 -1.30
CA SER A 139 -4.38 -17.22 -1.20
C SER A 139 -3.86 -16.26 -0.14
N LEU A 140 -4.51 -15.12 0.04
CA LEU A 140 -4.13 -14.13 1.04
C LEU A 140 -4.12 -14.67 2.47
N TRP A 141 -5.25 -15.25 2.92
CA TRP A 141 -5.32 -15.80 4.28
C TRP A 141 -4.55 -17.12 4.39
N PHE A 142 -4.55 -17.94 3.33
CA PHE A 142 -3.85 -19.22 3.30
C PHE A 142 -2.33 -19.06 3.44
N PHE A 143 -1.71 -18.20 2.63
CA PHE A 143 -0.27 -17.96 2.73
C PHE A 143 0.09 -17.26 4.05
N SER A 144 -0.74 -16.33 4.56
CA SER A 144 -0.46 -15.73 5.87
C SER A 144 -0.43 -16.78 6.98
N LEU A 145 -1.40 -17.70 7.03
CA LEU A 145 -1.37 -18.79 8.01
C LEU A 145 -0.16 -19.71 7.82
N ILE A 146 0.19 -20.06 6.58
CA ILE A 146 1.41 -20.85 6.30
C ILE A 146 2.64 -20.13 6.86
N PHE A 147 2.80 -18.84 6.58
CA PHE A 147 3.96 -18.11 7.07
C PHE A 147 3.97 -17.97 8.59
N GLN A 148 2.82 -17.78 9.24
CA GLN A 148 2.73 -17.80 10.71
C GLN A 148 3.15 -19.16 11.29
N VAL A 149 2.75 -20.27 10.67
CA VAL A 149 3.19 -21.61 11.06
C VAL A 149 4.70 -21.77 10.86
N ILE A 150 5.26 -21.33 9.72
CA ILE A 150 6.70 -21.41 9.47
C ILE A 150 7.48 -20.57 10.49
N LYS A 151 7.04 -19.34 10.78
CA LYS A 151 7.62 -18.48 11.82
C LYS A 151 7.59 -19.16 13.20
N GLY A 152 6.49 -19.85 13.52
CA GLY A 152 6.35 -20.63 14.76
C GLY A 152 7.30 -21.81 14.86
N VAL A 153 7.44 -22.58 13.78
CA VAL A 153 8.42 -23.67 13.70
C VAL A 153 9.83 -23.12 13.87
N PHE A 154 10.19 -22.07 13.14
CA PHE A 154 11.50 -21.44 13.22
C PHE A 154 11.85 -20.98 14.63
N ASN A 155 10.89 -20.40 15.35
CA ASN A 155 11.10 -19.96 16.73
C ASN A 155 11.34 -21.13 17.70
N ILE A 156 10.65 -22.26 17.54
CA ILE A 156 10.87 -23.44 18.42
C ILE A 156 12.18 -24.15 18.08
N THR A 157 12.55 -24.20 16.79
CA THR A 157 13.77 -24.90 16.35
C THR A 157 15.03 -24.03 16.43
N GLY A 158 14.90 -22.74 16.76
CA GLY A 158 16.03 -21.80 16.83
C GLY A 158 16.56 -21.35 15.47
N ILE A 159 15.77 -21.48 14.40
CA ILE A 159 16.16 -20.98 13.07
C ILE A 159 15.85 -19.48 13.03
N SER A 160 16.87 -18.65 13.20
CA SER A 160 16.72 -17.19 13.18
C SER A 160 17.85 -16.52 12.41
N SER A 161 17.59 -15.32 11.88
CA SER A 161 18.63 -14.42 11.38
C SER A 161 18.83 -13.29 12.38
N THR A 162 20.08 -13.01 12.73
CA THR A 162 20.45 -11.89 13.61
C THR A 162 20.60 -10.57 12.87
N GLU A 163 20.40 -10.56 11.55
CA GLU A 163 20.53 -9.34 10.74
C GLU A 163 19.44 -8.31 11.09
N ASN A 164 19.90 -7.10 11.40
CA ASN A 164 19.04 -5.94 11.52
C ASN A 164 18.76 -5.36 10.13
N ILE A 165 17.48 -5.38 9.69
CA ILE A 165 17.03 -4.83 8.41
C ILE A 165 16.19 -3.55 8.58
N GLY A 166 16.17 -2.98 9.78
CA GLY A 166 15.34 -1.83 10.16
C GLY A 166 13.92 -2.23 10.57
N ILE A 167 13.11 -1.22 10.87
CA ILE A 167 11.78 -1.40 11.47
C ILE A 167 10.64 -1.66 10.47
N TYR A 168 10.88 -1.44 9.16
CA TYR A 168 9.85 -1.51 8.13
C TYR A 168 9.86 -2.85 7.39
N GLY A 169 8.67 -3.34 7.05
CA GLY A 169 8.45 -4.62 6.39
C GLY A 169 8.37 -5.79 7.37
N CYS A 170 9.05 -6.90 7.08
CA CYS A 170 9.08 -8.09 7.95
C CYS A 170 10.11 -7.92 9.09
N SER A 171 9.95 -6.88 9.91
CA SER A 171 10.81 -6.60 11.05
C SER A 171 10.86 -7.79 12.02
N GLY A 172 12.06 -8.11 12.53
CA GLY A 172 12.32 -9.30 13.35
C GLY A 172 12.38 -10.63 12.58
N TYR A 173 12.12 -10.62 11.27
CA TYR A 173 11.99 -11.82 10.44
C TYR A 173 12.75 -11.64 9.10
N ALA A 174 14.06 -11.33 9.17
CA ALA A 174 14.88 -10.98 8.01
C ALA A 174 14.87 -12.03 6.87
N ILE A 175 14.79 -13.31 7.21
CA ILE A 175 14.65 -14.42 6.23
C ILE A 175 13.46 -14.18 5.29
N PHE A 176 12.30 -13.78 5.86
CA PHE A 176 11.09 -13.54 5.10
C PHE A 176 11.12 -12.22 4.33
N ALA A 177 11.86 -11.22 4.83
CA ALA A 177 12.11 -9.98 4.11
C ALA A 177 12.89 -10.24 2.81
N HIS A 178 13.92 -11.10 2.88
CA HIS A 178 14.69 -11.54 1.71
C HIS A 178 13.90 -12.42 0.75
N LEU A 179 13.15 -13.38 1.29
CA LEU A 179 12.22 -14.20 0.51
C LEU A 179 11.24 -13.32 -0.28
N GLY A 180 10.63 -12.34 0.40
CA GLY A 180 9.74 -11.36 -0.20
C GLY A 180 10.41 -10.49 -1.25
N THR A 181 11.68 -10.12 -1.06
CA THR A 181 12.46 -9.36 -2.06
C THR A 181 12.56 -10.13 -3.38
N GLY A 182 12.94 -11.41 -3.32
CA GLY A 182 13.02 -12.28 -4.49
C GLY A 182 11.67 -12.45 -5.19
N ALA A 183 10.61 -12.63 -4.37
CA ALA A 183 9.24 -12.74 -4.85
C ALA A 183 8.78 -11.45 -5.57
N MET A 184 9.06 -10.27 -5.04
CA MET A 184 8.73 -8.99 -5.66
C MET A 184 9.44 -8.80 -7.00
N ILE A 185 10.75 -9.13 -7.08
CA ILE A 185 11.53 -9.04 -8.32
C ILE A 185 10.94 -9.96 -9.40
N ALA A 186 10.67 -11.22 -9.06
CA ALA A 186 10.05 -12.16 -9.99
C ALA A 186 8.69 -11.67 -10.50
N MET A 187 7.84 -11.19 -9.59
CA MET A 187 6.50 -10.71 -9.93
C MET A 187 6.54 -9.53 -10.90
N VAL A 188 7.44 -8.56 -10.68
CA VAL A 188 7.60 -7.42 -11.61
C VAL A 188 8.19 -7.86 -12.94
N ALA A 189 9.26 -8.66 -12.92
CA ALA A 189 9.89 -9.15 -14.15
C ALA A 189 8.88 -9.89 -15.05
N TYR A 190 8.03 -10.72 -14.45
CA TYR A 190 6.99 -11.43 -15.15
C TYR A 190 5.83 -10.53 -15.60
N SER A 191 5.40 -9.57 -14.78
CA SER A 191 4.40 -8.57 -15.20
C SER A 191 4.88 -7.75 -16.40
N LEU A 192 6.16 -7.35 -16.42
CA LEU A 192 6.77 -6.65 -17.55
C LEU A 192 6.92 -7.56 -18.77
N TYR A 193 7.24 -8.85 -18.56
CA TYR A 193 7.28 -9.84 -19.63
C TYR A 193 5.92 -10.01 -20.32
N ILE A 194 4.82 -10.08 -19.56
CA ILE A 194 3.46 -10.13 -20.13
C ILE A 194 3.14 -8.82 -20.87
N ALA A 195 3.54 -7.67 -20.31
CA ALA A 195 3.30 -6.35 -20.88
C ALA A 195 4.19 -6.01 -22.10
N ARG A 196 5.16 -6.84 -22.48
CA ARG A 196 6.21 -6.50 -23.46
C ARG A 196 5.70 -6.01 -24.81
N SER A 197 4.60 -6.58 -25.30
CA SER A 197 4.00 -6.16 -26.58
C SER A 197 3.42 -4.76 -26.46
N HIS A 198 2.64 -4.50 -25.40
CA HIS A 198 2.09 -3.18 -25.08
C HIS A 198 3.19 -2.14 -24.88
N LEU A 199 4.22 -2.47 -24.09
CA LEU A 199 5.33 -1.54 -23.83
C LEU A 199 6.15 -1.21 -25.08
N LYS A 200 6.28 -2.16 -26.02
CA LYS A 200 6.88 -1.93 -27.33
C LYS A 200 6.05 -0.95 -28.15
N ASP A 201 4.72 -1.03 -28.10
CA ASP A 201 3.82 -0.10 -28.78
C ASP A 201 3.90 1.31 -28.17
N VAL A 202 3.91 1.40 -26.83
CA VAL A 202 4.12 2.67 -26.09
C VAL A 202 5.45 3.31 -26.49
N TRP A 203 6.54 2.53 -26.53
CA TRP A 203 7.84 3.03 -26.96
C TRP A 203 7.83 3.53 -28.42
N ARG A 204 7.26 2.75 -29.35
CA ARG A 204 7.14 3.15 -30.77
C ARG A 204 6.32 4.43 -30.93
N SER A 205 5.25 4.58 -30.16
CA SER A 205 4.44 5.81 -30.12
C SER A 205 5.25 6.99 -29.58
N ALA A 206 6.02 6.80 -28.51
CA ALA A 206 6.81 7.87 -27.89
C ALA A 206 7.92 8.43 -28.80
N ILE A 207 8.48 7.60 -29.69
CA ILE A 207 9.46 8.02 -30.70
C ILE A 207 8.84 8.41 -32.05
N GLY A 208 7.50 8.49 -32.14
CA GLY A 208 6.78 8.91 -33.35
C GLY A 208 6.76 7.90 -34.49
N LYS A 209 7.13 6.63 -34.23
CA LYS A 209 7.16 5.55 -35.24
C LYS A 209 5.84 4.78 -35.37
N ALA A 210 4.88 5.01 -34.48
CA ALA A 210 3.55 4.39 -34.54
C ALA A 210 2.47 5.38 -34.11
N VAL A 211 1.36 5.40 -34.84
CA VAL A 211 0.13 6.09 -34.43
C VAL A 211 -0.66 5.12 -33.56
N VAL A 212 -0.46 5.21 -32.25
CA VAL A 212 -1.29 4.51 -31.27
C VAL A 212 -2.29 5.53 -30.74
N ASP A 213 -3.58 5.22 -30.82
CA ASP A 213 -4.61 6.11 -30.25
C ASP A 213 -4.49 6.15 -28.72
N ASP A 214 -4.03 7.30 -28.22
CA ASP A 214 -3.89 7.65 -26.82
C ASP A 214 -4.80 8.82 -26.40
N SER A 215 -5.79 9.18 -27.24
CA SER A 215 -6.75 10.25 -26.97
C SER A 215 -7.55 10.03 -25.69
N GLY A 216 -7.80 8.76 -25.36
CA GLY A 216 -8.49 8.32 -24.15
C GLY A 216 -7.58 8.14 -22.93
N GLU A 217 -6.30 8.53 -22.98
CA GLU A 217 -5.37 8.44 -21.85
C GLU A 217 -5.27 9.76 -21.07
N MET A 218 -4.79 9.66 -19.82
CA MET A 218 -4.59 10.84 -18.96
C MET A 218 -3.43 11.72 -19.44
N LEU A 219 -2.36 11.10 -19.95
CA LEU A 219 -1.25 11.74 -20.65
C LEU A 219 -1.02 10.98 -21.94
N SER A 220 -0.57 11.67 -22.99
CA SER A 220 -0.12 10.98 -24.20
C SER A 220 1.05 10.06 -23.88
N TYR A 221 1.20 8.95 -24.61
CA TYR A 221 2.29 8.00 -24.38
C TYR A 221 3.66 8.65 -24.58
N LYS A 222 3.78 9.60 -25.50
CA LYS A 222 4.98 10.43 -25.67
C LYS A 222 5.32 11.22 -24.40
N THR A 223 4.34 11.91 -23.81
CA THR A 223 4.54 12.70 -22.59
C THR A 223 4.84 11.81 -21.40
N ALA A 224 4.12 10.69 -21.25
CA ALA A 224 4.34 9.75 -20.16
C ALA A 224 5.74 9.11 -20.23
N PHE A 225 6.17 8.68 -21.41
CA PHE A 225 7.49 8.06 -21.61
C PHE A 225 8.63 9.05 -21.35
N TRP A 226 8.64 10.20 -22.02
CA TRP A 226 9.71 11.19 -21.84
C TRP A 226 9.66 11.86 -20.47
N GLY A 227 8.47 12.07 -19.91
CA GLY A 227 8.30 12.52 -18.54
C GLY A 227 8.90 11.54 -17.53
N PHE A 228 8.71 10.23 -17.74
CA PHE A 228 9.36 9.20 -16.94
C PHE A 228 10.88 9.22 -17.10
N VAL A 229 11.41 9.29 -18.33
CA VAL A 229 12.86 9.29 -18.60
C VAL A 229 13.55 10.50 -17.98
N ILE A 230 13.06 11.71 -18.28
CA ILE A 230 13.65 12.96 -17.78
C ILE A 230 13.48 13.05 -16.25
N GLY A 231 12.32 12.68 -15.73
CA GLY A 231 12.08 12.63 -14.29
C GLY A 231 12.96 11.60 -13.58
N SER A 232 13.24 10.45 -14.20
CA SER A 232 14.17 9.44 -13.65
C SER A 232 15.60 9.97 -13.58
N ILE A 233 16.06 10.68 -14.62
CA ILE A 233 17.39 11.34 -14.62
C ILE A 233 17.46 12.36 -13.49
N PHE A 234 16.41 13.17 -13.31
CA PHE A 234 16.35 14.14 -12.21
C PHE A 234 16.37 13.46 -10.84
N VAL A 235 15.58 12.40 -10.64
CA VAL A 235 15.54 11.64 -9.38
C VAL A 235 16.89 11.03 -9.05
N VAL A 236 17.54 10.37 -10.02
CA VAL A 236 18.88 9.79 -9.83
C VAL A 236 19.92 10.89 -9.57
N GLY A 237 19.85 12.01 -10.30
CA GLY A 237 20.71 13.17 -10.06
C GLY A 237 20.55 13.76 -8.66
N TRP A 238 19.31 13.83 -8.15
CA TRP A 238 19.04 14.26 -6.78
C TRP A 238 19.61 13.26 -5.77
N LEU A 239 19.41 11.95 -5.99
CA LEU A 239 19.96 10.89 -5.14
C LEU A 239 21.49 10.99 -5.06
N MET A 240 22.15 11.31 -6.17
CA MET A 240 23.58 11.56 -6.18
C MET A 240 23.96 12.82 -5.40
N TYR A 241 23.19 13.90 -5.58
CA TYR A 241 23.37 15.14 -4.81
C TYR A 241 23.22 14.92 -3.29
N SER A 242 22.38 13.97 -2.87
CA SER A 242 22.22 13.60 -1.46
C SER A 242 23.39 12.83 -0.85
N GLY A 243 24.34 12.37 -1.68
CA GLY A 243 25.55 11.66 -1.25
C GLY A 243 25.64 10.21 -1.74
N LEU A 244 24.69 9.71 -2.53
CA LEU A 244 24.78 8.37 -3.11
C LEU A 244 25.69 8.36 -4.34
N ASN A 245 26.42 7.27 -4.56
CA ASN A 245 27.06 7.05 -5.87
C ASN A 245 26.02 6.62 -6.91
N LEU A 246 26.37 6.73 -8.20
CA LEU A 246 25.46 6.41 -9.30
C LEU A 246 24.89 4.98 -9.19
N THR A 247 25.71 4.00 -8.85
CA THR A 247 25.31 2.60 -8.75
C THR A 247 24.26 2.39 -7.66
N ILE A 248 24.52 2.89 -6.45
CA ILE A 248 23.61 2.78 -5.31
C ILE A 248 22.33 3.58 -5.56
N GLY A 249 22.44 4.80 -6.12
CA GLY A 249 21.29 5.62 -6.49
C GLY A 249 20.39 4.93 -7.51
N LEU A 250 20.97 4.31 -8.55
CA LEU A 250 20.23 3.57 -9.58
C LEU A 250 19.56 2.31 -8.99
N LEU A 251 20.31 1.52 -8.22
CA LEU A 251 19.76 0.32 -7.56
C LEU A 251 18.62 0.67 -6.61
N PHE A 252 18.78 1.74 -5.83
CA PHE A 252 17.75 2.22 -4.92
C PHE A 252 16.49 2.57 -5.69
N TYR A 253 16.63 3.35 -6.76
CA TYR A 253 15.50 3.77 -7.57
C TYR A 253 14.78 2.57 -8.22
N VAL A 254 15.53 1.61 -8.76
CA VAL A 254 14.97 0.38 -9.35
C VAL A 254 14.20 -0.44 -8.31
N PHE A 255 14.78 -0.69 -7.12
CA PHE A 255 14.08 -1.42 -6.06
C PHE A 255 12.85 -0.67 -5.55
N ALA A 256 12.91 0.66 -5.47
CA ALA A 256 11.75 1.48 -5.11
C ALA A 256 10.62 1.30 -6.14
N LEU A 257 10.93 1.36 -7.44
CA LEU A 257 9.95 1.13 -8.49
C LEU A 257 9.38 -0.30 -8.46
N VAL A 258 10.21 -1.31 -8.18
CA VAL A 258 9.75 -2.71 -8.00
C VAL A 258 8.73 -2.78 -6.87
N ILE A 259 9.04 -2.23 -5.69
CA ILE A 259 8.14 -2.22 -4.55
C ILE A 259 6.83 -1.49 -4.87
N PHE A 260 6.93 -0.29 -5.47
CA PHE A 260 5.76 0.52 -5.81
C PHE A 260 4.84 -0.18 -6.83
N LEU A 261 5.41 -0.85 -7.83
CA LEU A 261 4.66 -1.62 -8.82
C LEU A 261 3.94 -2.82 -8.18
N VAL A 262 4.63 -3.59 -7.34
CA VAL A 262 4.05 -4.75 -6.66
C VAL A 262 2.92 -4.32 -5.74
N LEU A 263 3.16 -3.34 -4.87
CA LEU A 263 2.13 -2.83 -3.96
C LEU A 263 0.92 -2.26 -4.73
N THR A 264 1.16 -1.50 -5.80
CA THR A 264 0.06 -0.98 -6.63
C THR A 264 -0.77 -2.12 -7.21
N ARG A 265 -0.11 -3.13 -7.79
CA ARG A 265 -0.79 -4.28 -8.39
C ARG A 265 -1.60 -5.06 -7.36
N ILE A 266 -1.03 -5.30 -6.18
CA ILE A 266 -1.75 -5.96 -5.06
C ILE A 266 -2.98 -5.16 -4.65
N VAL A 267 -2.86 -3.84 -4.47
CA VAL A 267 -3.98 -2.97 -4.09
C VAL A 267 -5.07 -2.99 -5.17
N CYS A 268 -4.70 -2.97 -6.46
CA CYS A 268 -5.62 -3.08 -7.59
C CYS A 268 -6.29 -4.45 -7.71
N GLU A 269 -5.64 -5.55 -7.33
CA GLU A 269 -6.18 -6.91 -7.46
C GLU A 269 -6.94 -7.39 -6.21
N ALA A 270 -6.37 -7.16 -5.04
CA ALA A 270 -6.82 -7.75 -3.79
C ALA A 270 -7.79 -6.88 -2.99
N GLY A 271 -7.85 -5.56 -3.26
CA GLY A 271 -8.78 -4.68 -2.56
C GLY A 271 -8.45 -4.44 -1.10
N ILE A 272 -7.19 -4.63 -0.69
CA ILE A 272 -6.76 -4.29 0.67
C ILE A 272 -6.33 -2.81 0.66
N PRO A 273 -6.96 -1.93 1.48
CA PRO A 273 -6.75 -0.49 1.42
C PRO A 273 -5.39 -0.04 1.96
N THR A 274 -4.76 -0.85 2.81
CA THR A 274 -3.47 -0.58 3.44
C THR A 274 -2.57 -1.78 3.27
N MET A 275 -1.39 -1.57 2.68
CA MET A 275 -0.40 -2.62 2.44
C MET A 275 1.00 -2.11 2.72
N VAL A 276 1.89 -3.00 3.12
CA VAL A 276 3.32 -2.69 3.33
C VAL A 276 4.14 -3.72 2.58
N ALA A 277 5.31 -3.30 2.07
CA ALA A 277 6.26 -4.20 1.43
C ALA A 277 6.91 -5.14 2.45
N THR A 278 7.52 -6.23 1.99
CA THR A 278 8.26 -7.14 2.87
C THR A 278 9.58 -6.54 3.37
N ILE A 279 10.10 -5.55 2.65
CA ILE A 279 11.32 -4.81 2.96
C ILE A 279 11.31 -3.49 2.16
N ILE A 280 12.14 -2.54 2.55
CA ILE A 280 12.34 -1.25 1.87
C ILE A 280 13.61 -1.24 1.02
N SER A 281 13.68 -0.36 0.02
CA SER A 281 14.78 -0.32 -0.96
C SER A 281 16.16 -0.10 -0.35
N SER A 282 16.27 0.79 0.65
CA SER A 282 17.53 1.08 1.34
C SER A 282 18.06 -0.15 2.09
N SER A 283 17.21 -0.85 2.84
CA SER A 283 17.58 -2.08 3.55
C SER A 283 17.96 -3.22 2.60
N ILE A 284 17.35 -3.32 1.42
CA ILE A 284 17.78 -4.28 0.39
C ILE A 284 19.26 -4.06 0.03
N ILE A 285 19.64 -2.82 -0.29
CA ILE A 285 20.99 -2.49 -0.74
C ILE A 285 22.01 -2.71 0.38
N ILE A 286 21.71 -2.22 1.58
CA ILE A 286 22.58 -2.37 2.75
C ILE A 286 22.84 -3.85 3.02
N SER A 287 21.80 -4.68 3.01
CA SER A 287 21.93 -6.12 3.21
C SER A 287 22.69 -6.84 2.09
N MET A 288 22.50 -6.41 0.83
CA MET A 288 23.18 -7.02 -0.33
C MET A 288 24.70 -6.77 -0.29
N TRP A 289 25.14 -5.55 0.04
CA TRP A 289 26.56 -5.18 0.06
C TRP A 289 27.23 -5.37 1.43
N GLY A 290 26.46 -5.34 2.51
CA GLY A 290 26.95 -5.20 3.88
C GLY A 290 27.31 -3.75 4.19
N SER A 291 26.92 -3.23 5.36
CA SER A 291 27.23 -1.85 5.77
C SER A 291 28.74 -1.60 5.89
N LYS A 292 29.55 -2.64 6.13
CA LYS A 292 31.02 -2.56 6.17
C LYS A 292 31.64 -2.04 4.85
N ASN A 293 30.99 -2.33 3.71
CA ASN A 293 31.47 -1.94 2.38
C ASN A 293 30.84 -0.61 1.90
N ILE A 294 30.07 0.06 2.74
CA ILE A 294 29.37 1.30 2.41
C ILE A 294 29.89 2.40 3.33
N SER A 295 30.31 3.54 2.76
CA SER A 295 30.81 4.65 3.59
C SER A 295 29.70 5.20 4.51
N PRO A 296 30.04 5.70 5.71
CA PRO A 296 29.05 6.30 6.62
C PRO A 296 28.21 7.42 5.97
N SER A 297 28.80 8.22 5.09
CA SER A 297 28.09 9.27 4.34
C SER A 297 26.99 8.71 3.42
N VAL A 298 27.27 7.59 2.74
CA VAL A 298 26.30 6.91 1.88
C VAL A 298 25.21 6.24 2.72
N LEU A 299 25.55 5.68 3.88
CA LEU A 299 24.56 5.13 4.81
C LEU A 299 23.58 6.22 5.30
N VAL A 300 24.08 7.41 5.65
CA VAL A 300 23.23 8.56 6.03
C VAL A 300 22.32 8.98 4.87
N ALA A 301 22.85 9.06 3.65
CA ALA A 301 22.05 9.36 2.47
C ALA A 301 20.95 8.31 2.21
N LEU A 302 21.24 7.01 2.42
CA LEU A 302 20.23 5.94 2.39
C LEU A 302 19.19 6.09 3.50
N GLY A 303 19.57 6.55 4.70
CA GLY A 303 18.65 6.87 5.78
C GLY A 303 17.63 7.95 5.39
N LEU A 304 18.06 8.99 4.67
CA LEU A 304 17.17 10.06 4.18
C LEU A 304 16.10 9.57 3.19
N THR A 305 16.31 8.41 2.55
CA THR A 305 15.34 7.85 1.60
C THR A 305 14.08 7.29 2.26
N TYR A 306 14.11 7.06 3.59
CA TYR A 306 12.98 6.47 4.32
C TYR A 306 11.71 7.33 4.20
N VAL A 307 11.86 8.66 4.14
CA VAL A 307 10.75 9.63 4.15
C VAL A 307 9.69 9.37 3.08
N TYR A 308 10.09 8.86 1.91
CA TYR A 308 9.20 8.64 0.77
C TYR A 308 9.13 7.18 0.29
N SER A 309 9.93 6.29 0.89
CA SER A 309 10.06 4.89 0.43
C SER A 309 9.92 3.82 1.52
N ALA A 310 9.77 4.21 2.80
CA ALA A 310 9.74 3.24 3.90
C ALA A 310 8.32 2.78 4.31
N ASP A 311 7.40 3.70 4.64
CA ASP A 311 6.04 3.37 5.11
C ASP A 311 4.99 3.56 3.99
N LEU A 312 4.97 2.65 3.03
CA LEU A 312 4.15 2.76 1.81
C LEU A 312 2.69 2.30 1.99
N ARG A 313 2.01 2.72 3.06
CA ARG A 313 0.59 2.36 3.31
C ARG A 313 -0.36 3.00 2.31
N THR A 314 -0.10 4.26 1.98
CA THR A 314 -0.85 5.06 0.98
C THR A 314 0.16 5.83 0.15
N PHE A 315 0.09 5.71 -1.18
CA PHE A 315 1.05 6.36 -2.07
C PHE A 315 0.42 6.74 -3.42
N PRO A 316 0.93 7.78 -4.10
CA PRO A 316 0.28 8.35 -5.28
C PRO A 316 0.08 7.39 -6.46
N MET A 317 0.97 6.41 -6.63
CA MET A 317 0.88 5.45 -7.73
C MET A 317 -0.41 4.61 -7.67
N ALA A 318 -0.69 4.01 -6.52
CA ALA A 318 -1.90 3.21 -6.31
C ALA A 318 -3.17 4.06 -6.39
N ALA A 319 -3.16 5.24 -5.76
CA ALA A 319 -4.27 6.19 -5.82
C ALA A 319 -4.57 6.62 -7.26
N SER A 320 -3.55 6.93 -8.06
CA SER A 320 -3.71 7.33 -9.46
C SER A 320 -4.28 6.20 -10.32
N SER A 321 -3.84 4.95 -10.10
CA SER A 321 -4.39 3.79 -10.82
C SER A 321 -5.87 3.57 -10.51
N MET A 322 -6.26 3.69 -9.24
CA MET A 322 -7.65 3.63 -8.80
C MET A 322 -8.51 4.75 -9.42
N SER A 323 -8.00 5.99 -9.41
CA SER A 323 -8.69 7.14 -10.02
C SER A 323 -8.92 6.97 -11.52
N LEU A 324 -7.94 6.44 -12.26
CA LEU A 324 -8.10 6.15 -13.69
C LEU A 324 -9.16 5.07 -13.94
N LYS A 325 -9.24 4.05 -13.09
CA LYS A 325 -10.28 3.01 -13.18
C LYS A 325 -11.68 3.55 -12.91
N ILE A 326 -11.82 4.50 -11.98
CA ILE A 326 -13.10 5.19 -11.73
C ILE A 326 -13.50 5.98 -12.99
N MET A 327 -12.57 6.76 -13.56
CA MET A 327 -12.85 7.59 -14.74
C MET A 327 -13.23 6.79 -15.99
N ASP A 328 -12.76 5.55 -16.13
CA ASP A 328 -13.17 4.66 -17.23
C ASP A 328 -14.68 4.37 -17.26
N LYS A 329 -15.39 4.49 -16.13
CA LYS A 329 -16.83 4.21 -16.04
C LYS A 329 -17.71 5.44 -16.32
N PHE A 330 -17.23 6.64 -16.01
CA PHE A 330 -18.06 7.85 -16.06
C PHE A 330 -17.88 8.66 -17.35
N GLY A 331 -16.89 8.32 -18.18
CA GLY A 331 -16.53 9.14 -19.33
C GLY A 331 -15.97 10.51 -18.90
N GLY A 332 -15.29 11.20 -19.81
CA GLY A 332 -14.74 12.54 -19.56
C GLY A 332 -13.26 12.68 -19.89
N ARG A 333 -12.78 13.93 -19.88
CA ARG A 333 -11.41 14.27 -20.24
C ARG A 333 -10.46 13.91 -19.10
N LYS A 334 -9.88 12.70 -19.16
CA LYS A 334 -8.86 12.20 -18.19
C LYS A 334 -7.67 13.16 -18.01
N ARG A 335 -7.41 14.05 -18.97
CA ARG A 335 -6.36 15.07 -18.87
C ARG A 335 -6.58 16.09 -17.74
N TYR A 336 -7.83 16.40 -17.37
CA TYR A 336 -8.09 17.24 -16.19
C TYR A 336 -7.83 16.49 -14.88
N LEU A 337 -8.04 15.16 -14.86
CA LEU A 337 -7.71 14.34 -13.71
C LEU A 337 -6.22 14.42 -13.38
N PHE A 338 -5.34 14.48 -14.39
CA PHE A 338 -3.90 14.69 -14.17
C PHE A 338 -3.62 15.93 -13.32
N TRP A 339 -4.15 17.09 -13.73
CA TRP A 339 -3.93 18.35 -13.02
C TRP A 339 -4.60 18.37 -11.64
N ALA A 340 -5.74 17.69 -11.48
CA ALA A 340 -6.36 17.51 -10.17
C ALA A 340 -5.47 16.69 -9.22
N ILE A 341 -4.91 15.57 -9.69
CA ILE A 341 -3.98 14.74 -8.91
C ILE A 341 -2.71 15.52 -8.56
N MET A 342 -2.09 16.19 -9.54
CA MET A 342 -0.85 16.95 -9.30
C MET A 342 -1.07 18.12 -8.34
N THR A 343 -2.18 18.85 -8.48
CA THR A 343 -2.54 19.94 -7.55
C THR A 343 -2.81 19.38 -6.15
N ALA A 344 -3.51 18.26 -6.04
CA ALA A 344 -3.77 17.62 -4.75
C ALA A 344 -2.46 17.18 -4.05
N ILE A 345 -1.52 16.59 -4.80
CA ILE A 345 -0.19 16.23 -4.29
C ILE A 345 0.55 17.48 -3.79
N PHE A 346 0.58 18.55 -4.59
CA PHE A 346 1.25 19.79 -4.24
C PHE A 346 0.67 20.43 -2.98
N VAL A 347 -0.66 20.61 -2.94
CA VAL A 347 -1.36 21.18 -1.78
C VAL A 347 -1.13 20.32 -0.53
N ASN A 348 -1.17 18.98 -0.67
CA ASN A 348 -0.93 18.07 0.44
C ASN A 348 0.48 18.20 1.01
N ILE A 349 1.51 18.31 0.15
CA ILE A 349 2.91 18.51 0.60
C ILE A 349 3.03 19.82 1.38
N ILE A 350 2.54 20.94 0.82
CA ILE A 350 2.64 22.26 1.46
C ILE A 350 1.85 22.30 2.77
N ALA A 351 0.62 21.80 2.78
CA ALA A 351 -0.21 21.76 3.97
C ALA A 351 0.44 20.91 5.07
N THR A 352 0.92 19.71 4.74
CA THR A 352 1.59 18.81 5.71
C THR A 352 2.82 19.48 6.31
N MET A 353 3.68 20.08 5.48
CA MET A 353 4.88 20.79 5.96
C MET A 353 4.53 21.96 6.88
N TYR A 354 3.53 22.78 6.50
CA TYR A 354 3.07 23.89 7.31
C TYR A 354 2.52 23.45 8.67
N PHE A 355 1.60 22.49 8.68
CA PHE A 355 0.99 22.01 9.93
C PHE A 355 1.98 21.26 10.81
N MET A 356 2.87 20.43 10.24
CA MET A 356 3.93 19.76 10.99
C MET A 356 4.81 20.75 11.73
N LEU A 357 5.31 21.79 11.04
CA LEU A 357 6.11 22.83 11.70
C LEU A 357 5.30 23.59 12.74
N LYS A 358 4.09 24.04 12.40
CA LYS A 358 3.24 24.82 13.30
C LYS A 358 2.93 24.08 14.60
N ILE A 359 2.53 22.82 14.50
CA ILE A 359 2.16 22.00 15.67
C ILE A 359 3.41 21.67 16.49
N SER A 360 4.53 21.31 15.83
CA SER A 360 5.80 20.98 16.51
C SER A 360 6.37 22.15 17.31
N TYR A 361 6.37 23.37 16.76
CA TYR A 361 6.89 24.56 17.45
C TYR A 361 5.91 25.15 18.48
N LYS A 362 4.61 24.86 18.36
CA LYS A 362 3.60 25.31 19.32
C LYS A 362 3.55 24.43 20.56
N TYR A 363 3.53 23.11 20.39
CA TYR A 363 3.32 22.16 21.50
C TYR A 363 4.60 21.41 21.91
N GLY A 364 5.68 21.53 21.13
CA GLY A 364 6.88 20.72 21.28
C GLY A 364 6.66 19.34 20.67
N GLY A 365 7.45 18.97 19.65
CA GLY A 365 7.31 17.68 18.95
C GLY A 365 7.31 16.46 19.89
N ILE A 366 8.06 16.53 20.99
CA ILE A 366 8.14 15.48 22.01
C ILE A 366 6.82 15.25 22.77
N ASN A 367 5.92 16.23 22.81
CA ASN A 367 4.62 16.10 23.47
C ASN A 367 3.51 15.60 22.53
N LEU A 368 3.83 15.42 21.24
CA LEU A 368 2.89 14.98 20.23
C LEU A 368 2.93 13.45 20.09
N ASN A 369 2.13 12.92 19.15
CA ASN A 369 2.04 11.48 18.91
C ASN A 369 3.44 10.85 18.75
N SER A 370 3.74 9.87 19.59
CA SER A 370 5.07 9.25 19.67
C SER A 370 5.52 8.65 18.34
N TRP A 371 4.62 7.99 17.59
CA TRP A 371 4.97 7.43 16.29
C TRP A 371 5.34 8.51 15.27
N PHE A 372 4.50 9.55 15.10
CA PHE A 372 4.70 10.56 14.05
C PHE A 372 5.79 11.60 14.36
N TYR A 373 6.07 11.88 15.63
CA TYR A 373 6.98 12.95 16.04
C TYR A 373 8.22 12.49 16.80
N GLN A 374 8.27 11.23 17.28
CA GLN A 374 9.40 10.71 18.05
C GLN A 374 10.01 9.48 17.35
N SER A 375 9.38 8.31 17.48
CA SER A 375 9.95 7.03 17.03
C SER A 375 10.10 6.94 15.52
N GLY A 376 9.09 7.33 14.74
CA GLY A 376 9.11 7.24 13.28
C GLY A 376 10.21 8.10 12.63
N PRO A 377 10.33 9.39 12.98
CA PRO A 377 11.40 10.25 12.47
C PRO A 377 12.81 9.85 12.92
N GLN A 378 12.97 9.26 14.10
CA GLN A 378 14.28 8.84 14.64
C GLN A 378 14.74 7.49 14.10
N ALA A 379 13.81 6.56 13.84
CA ALA A 379 14.12 5.19 13.44
C ALA A 379 15.13 5.04 12.27
N PRO A 380 15.07 5.84 11.17
CA PRO A 380 16.08 5.75 10.12
C PRO A 380 17.47 6.08 10.64
N PHE A 381 17.60 7.11 11.48
CA PHE A 381 18.89 7.57 11.99
C PHE A 381 19.44 6.62 13.05
N ASP A 382 18.59 6.06 13.90
CA ASP A 382 18.99 5.05 14.88
C ASP A 382 19.52 3.79 14.20
N TYR A 383 18.83 3.33 13.15
CA TYR A 383 19.26 2.20 12.34
C TYR A 383 20.59 2.45 11.62
N ILE A 384 20.76 3.63 11.00
CA ILE A 384 22.02 3.98 10.35
C ILE A 384 23.15 4.13 11.37
N ALA A 385 22.88 4.72 12.54
CA ALA A 385 23.87 4.85 13.60
C ALA A 385 24.32 3.48 14.14
N ASP A 386 23.39 2.53 14.29
CA ASP A 386 23.70 1.14 14.63
C ASP A 386 24.62 0.50 13.58
N LEU A 387 24.29 0.62 12.28
CA LEU A 387 25.12 0.07 11.21
C LEU A 387 26.53 0.68 11.09
N ILE A 388 26.70 1.95 11.50
CA ILE A 388 28.01 2.61 11.54
C ILE A 388 28.82 2.11 12.74
N LYS A 389 28.18 1.94 13.91
CA LYS A 389 28.84 1.44 15.13
C LYS A 389 29.15 -0.05 15.05
N ASN A 390 28.26 -0.81 14.42
CA ASN A 390 28.30 -2.26 14.27
C ASN A 390 28.21 -2.64 12.78
N PRO A 391 29.30 -2.47 12.00
CA PRO A 391 29.27 -2.80 10.58
C PRO A 391 29.02 -4.29 10.34
N THR A 392 28.12 -4.60 9.42
CA THR A 392 27.72 -5.96 9.05
C THR A 392 28.29 -6.33 7.69
N ASP A 393 28.68 -7.59 7.50
CA ASP A 393 29.03 -8.14 6.20
C ASP A 393 27.77 -8.40 5.34
N SER A 394 27.98 -8.70 4.05
CA SER A 394 26.90 -9.10 3.14
C SER A 394 26.19 -10.38 3.62
N ASN A 395 24.86 -10.36 3.67
CA ASN A 395 24.11 -11.53 4.14
C ASN A 395 23.99 -12.62 3.05
N LYS A 396 24.84 -13.65 3.15
CA LYS A 396 24.85 -14.82 2.26
C LYS A 396 23.55 -15.63 2.34
N ILE A 397 22.99 -15.81 3.54
CA ILE A 397 21.70 -16.48 3.74
C ILE A 397 20.59 -15.64 3.09
N GLY A 398 20.68 -14.32 3.19
CA GLY A 398 19.77 -13.40 2.52
C GLY A 398 19.77 -13.54 1.01
N TRP A 399 20.94 -13.70 0.37
CA TRP A 399 21.03 -14.02 -1.06
C TRP A 399 20.35 -15.34 -1.44
N LEU A 400 20.57 -16.39 -0.66
CA LEU A 400 19.88 -17.68 -0.87
C LEU A 400 18.36 -17.53 -0.74
N CYS A 401 17.89 -16.83 0.29
CA CYS A 401 16.45 -16.59 0.53
C CYS A 401 15.82 -15.78 -0.59
N ARG A 402 16.51 -14.75 -1.12
CA ARG A 402 16.10 -14.01 -2.32
C ARG A 402 15.96 -14.95 -3.52
N GLY A 403 16.93 -15.83 -3.75
CA GLY A 403 16.88 -16.83 -4.81
C GLY A 403 15.67 -17.77 -4.69
N ILE A 404 15.43 -18.30 -3.49
CA ILE A 404 14.27 -19.16 -3.20
C ILE A 404 12.97 -18.41 -3.47
N GLY A 405 12.85 -17.18 -2.97
CA GLY A 405 11.65 -16.36 -3.18
C GLY A 405 11.36 -16.08 -4.65
N LEU A 406 12.42 -15.83 -5.43
CA LEU A 406 12.34 -15.65 -6.89
C LEU A 406 11.82 -16.92 -7.58
N VAL A 407 12.41 -18.08 -7.26
CA VAL A 407 12.04 -19.37 -7.87
C VAL A 407 10.62 -19.79 -7.50
N VAL A 408 10.24 -19.69 -6.21
CA VAL A 408 8.89 -20.04 -5.75
C VAL A 408 7.85 -19.14 -6.41
N MET A 409 8.12 -17.83 -6.48
CA MET A 409 7.21 -16.89 -7.15
C MET A 409 7.10 -17.20 -8.65
N ALA A 410 8.22 -17.41 -9.35
CA ALA A 410 8.21 -17.79 -10.75
C ALA A 410 7.41 -19.09 -10.99
N GLY A 411 7.58 -20.08 -10.11
CA GLY A 411 6.80 -21.31 -10.10
C GLY A 411 5.30 -21.05 -9.94
N LEU A 412 4.88 -20.26 -8.95
CA LEU A 412 3.47 -19.91 -8.74
C LEU A 412 2.85 -19.21 -9.97
N MET A 413 3.58 -18.28 -10.58
CA MET A 413 3.12 -17.58 -11.78
C MET A 413 3.05 -18.52 -13.00
N PHE A 414 4.05 -19.37 -13.21
CA PHE A 414 4.05 -20.38 -14.26
C PHE A 414 2.86 -21.35 -14.09
N MET A 415 2.65 -21.86 -12.89
CA MET A 415 1.56 -22.78 -12.56
C MET A 415 0.20 -22.16 -12.87
N ARG A 416 0.00 -20.90 -12.49
CA ARG A 416 -1.23 -20.17 -12.79
C ARG A 416 -1.44 -19.90 -14.28
N GLN A 417 -0.38 -19.74 -15.06
CA GLN A 417 -0.48 -19.57 -16.51
C GLN A 417 -0.82 -20.87 -17.23
N GLN A 418 -0.28 -22.01 -16.78
CA GLN A 418 -0.46 -23.29 -17.45
C GLN A 418 -1.72 -24.04 -17.00
N PHE A 419 -2.14 -23.88 -15.74
CA PHE A 419 -3.22 -24.65 -15.14
C PHE A 419 -4.35 -23.75 -14.66
N LEU A 420 -5.49 -23.80 -15.38
CA LEU A 420 -6.70 -23.02 -15.06
C LEU A 420 -7.34 -23.39 -13.70
N TRP A 421 -7.05 -24.59 -13.19
CA TRP A 421 -7.58 -25.07 -11.90
C TRP A 421 -6.70 -24.68 -10.70
N TRP A 422 -5.53 -24.08 -10.94
CA TRP A 422 -4.57 -23.78 -9.89
C TRP A 422 -5.10 -22.71 -8.92
N PRO A 423 -5.33 -23.03 -7.63
CA PRO A 423 -6.06 -22.15 -6.73
C PRO A 423 -5.17 -21.07 -6.07
N LEU A 424 -3.84 -21.22 -6.15
CA LEU A 424 -2.90 -20.35 -5.45
C LEU A 424 -2.48 -19.16 -6.31
N HIS A 425 -2.83 -17.98 -5.81
CA HIS A 425 -2.55 -16.70 -6.41
C HIS A 425 -1.21 -16.14 -5.91
N PRO A 426 -0.30 -15.71 -6.82
CA PRO A 426 1.01 -15.14 -6.51
C PRO A 426 1.01 -14.04 -5.44
N VAL A 427 0.01 -13.15 -5.49
CA VAL A 427 -0.15 -12.04 -4.54
C VAL A 427 -0.11 -12.51 -3.08
N GLY A 428 -0.76 -13.64 -2.75
CA GLY A 428 -0.77 -14.15 -1.38
C GLY A 428 0.63 -14.53 -0.86
N PHE A 429 1.50 -15.06 -1.73
CA PHE A 429 2.85 -15.43 -1.34
C PHE A 429 3.73 -14.21 -1.02
N VAL A 430 3.63 -13.12 -1.79
CA VAL A 430 4.46 -11.92 -1.55
C VAL A 430 4.14 -11.29 -0.21
N ILE A 431 2.85 -11.15 0.12
CA ILE A 431 2.42 -10.36 1.28
C ILE A 431 2.09 -11.19 2.50
N GLY A 432 1.97 -12.51 2.33
CA GLY A 432 1.69 -13.45 3.41
C GLY A 432 2.58 -13.28 4.65
N PRO A 433 3.90 -13.04 4.55
CA PRO A 433 4.75 -12.93 5.74
C PRO A 433 4.75 -11.53 6.39
N VAL A 434 4.05 -10.54 5.84
CA VAL A 434 4.04 -9.16 6.36
C VAL A 434 3.16 -9.08 7.61
N TRP A 435 3.61 -8.34 8.63
CA TRP A 435 2.91 -8.16 9.92
C TRP A 435 1.46 -7.69 9.78
N LEU A 436 1.18 -6.84 8.80
CA LEU A 436 -0.17 -6.35 8.53
C LEU A 436 -1.08 -7.49 8.06
N MET A 437 -0.54 -8.42 7.28
CA MET A 437 -1.28 -9.60 6.82
C MET A 437 -1.49 -10.62 7.94
N ASP A 438 -0.51 -10.76 8.85
CA ASP A 438 -0.67 -11.52 10.09
C ASP A 438 -1.80 -10.96 10.98
N SER A 439 -2.12 -9.67 10.86
CA SER A 439 -3.25 -9.06 11.56
C SER A 439 -4.57 -9.18 10.79
N LEU A 440 -4.54 -9.16 9.45
CA LEU A 440 -5.75 -9.07 8.62
C LEU A 440 -6.26 -10.42 8.07
N TRP A 441 -5.49 -11.51 8.19
CA TRP A 441 -5.84 -12.80 7.59
C TRP A 441 -7.24 -13.28 7.99
N PHE A 442 -7.66 -13.07 9.24
CA PHE A 442 -8.95 -13.55 9.73
C PHE A 442 -10.13 -12.79 9.08
N SER A 443 -10.00 -11.47 8.92
CA SER A 443 -10.98 -10.66 8.18
C SER A 443 -11.09 -11.07 6.71
N VAL A 444 -9.94 -11.35 6.08
CA VAL A 444 -9.89 -11.85 4.70
C VAL A 444 -10.53 -13.24 4.59
N PHE A 445 -10.28 -14.12 5.56
CA PHE A 445 -10.91 -15.44 5.64
C PHE A 445 -12.43 -15.35 5.78
N ILE A 446 -12.95 -14.47 6.64
CA ILE A 446 -14.39 -14.24 6.79
C ILE A 446 -15.00 -13.79 5.45
N ALA A 447 -14.41 -12.80 4.80
CA ALA A 447 -14.90 -12.30 3.51
C ALA A 447 -14.89 -13.40 2.43
N TRP A 448 -13.81 -14.18 2.35
CA TRP A 448 -13.68 -15.32 1.44
C TRP A 448 -14.74 -16.39 1.72
N LEU A 449 -14.92 -16.78 2.99
CA LEU A 449 -15.86 -17.82 3.39
C LEU A 449 -17.30 -17.42 3.06
N ILE A 450 -17.70 -16.20 3.42
CA ILE A 450 -19.05 -15.70 3.13
C ILE A 450 -19.26 -15.61 1.61
N LYS A 451 -18.30 -15.05 0.87
CA LYS A 451 -18.40 -14.96 -0.59
C LYS A 451 -18.52 -16.34 -1.24
N LYS A 452 -17.71 -17.31 -0.80
CA LYS A 452 -17.74 -18.69 -1.31
C LYS A 452 -19.10 -19.34 -1.08
N ILE A 453 -19.68 -19.18 0.11
CA ILE A 453 -21.01 -19.69 0.45
C ILE A 453 -22.09 -19.01 -0.41
N ILE A 454 -22.07 -17.68 -0.51
CA ILE A 454 -23.04 -16.92 -1.32
C ILE A 454 -22.97 -17.33 -2.79
N LEU A 455 -21.77 -17.44 -3.37
CA LEU A 455 -21.64 -17.84 -4.77
C LEU A 455 -22.05 -19.29 -5.00
N LYS A 456 -21.76 -20.20 -4.06
CA LYS A 456 -22.11 -21.62 -4.18
C LYS A 456 -23.61 -21.89 -4.03
N TYR A 457 -24.28 -21.25 -3.09
CA TYR A 457 -25.68 -21.55 -2.75
C TYR A 457 -26.68 -20.47 -3.20
N GLY A 458 -26.28 -19.20 -3.25
CA GLY A 458 -27.14 -18.08 -3.65
C GLY A 458 -26.95 -17.61 -5.10
N GLY A 459 -25.82 -17.94 -5.72
CA GLY A 459 -25.47 -17.53 -7.08
C GLY A 459 -25.24 -16.02 -7.25
N ALA A 460 -25.12 -15.59 -8.50
CA ALA A 460 -24.74 -14.21 -8.85
C ALA A 460 -25.76 -13.15 -8.38
N ARG A 461 -27.05 -13.48 -8.34
CA ARG A 461 -28.11 -12.55 -7.94
C ARG A 461 -28.02 -12.16 -6.46
N VAL A 462 -27.72 -13.14 -5.59
CA VAL A 462 -27.53 -12.89 -4.16
C VAL A 462 -26.22 -12.16 -3.92
N TYR A 463 -25.16 -12.47 -4.68
CA TYR A 463 -23.90 -11.73 -4.66
C TYR A 463 -24.11 -10.24 -4.97
N GLU A 464 -24.81 -9.90 -6.05
CA GLU A 464 -25.05 -8.50 -6.42
C GLU A 464 -25.88 -7.72 -5.39
N LYS A 465 -26.85 -8.37 -4.74
CA LYS A 465 -27.64 -7.74 -3.66
C LYS A 465 -26.81 -7.55 -2.38
N SER A 466 -26.08 -8.58 -1.95
CA SER A 466 -25.24 -8.55 -0.75
C SER A 466 -24.06 -7.60 -0.87
N LYS A 467 -23.58 -7.31 -2.09
CA LYS A 467 -22.57 -6.28 -2.38
C LYS A 467 -22.83 -4.97 -1.64
N TYR A 468 -24.09 -4.50 -1.62
CA TYR A 468 -24.46 -3.25 -0.94
C TYR A 468 -24.22 -3.29 0.57
N PHE A 469 -24.49 -4.41 1.22
CA PHE A 469 -24.21 -4.62 2.64
C PHE A 469 -22.71 -4.51 2.94
N PHE A 470 -21.87 -5.21 2.17
CA PHE A 470 -20.43 -5.17 2.33
C PHE A 470 -19.81 -3.80 1.99
N LEU A 471 -20.41 -3.05 1.07
CA LEU A 471 -20.03 -1.65 0.80
C LEU A 471 -20.45 -0.70 1.92
N GLY A 472 -21.55 -0.99 2.62
CA GLY A 472 -22.00 -0.23 3.78
C GLY A 472 -21.01 -0.30 4.95
N MET A 473 -20.34 -1.44 5.15
CA MET A 473 -19.36 -1.64 6.23
C MET A 473 -18.20 -0.61 6.25
N PRO A 474 -17.36 -0.48 5.19
CA PRO A 474 -16.29 0.52 5.15
C PRO A 474 -16.86 1.94 5.26
N LEU A 475 -18.00 2.22 4.62
CA LEU A 475 -18.62 3.54 4.70
C LEU A 475 -19.00 3.88 6.15
N GLY A 476 -19.71 2.99 6.85
CA GLY A 476 -20.08 3.17 8.26
C GLY A 476 -18.88 3.34 9.17
N PHE A 477 -17.85 2.51 8.98
CA PHE A 477 -16.64 2.59 9.78
C PHE A 477 -15.86 3.91 9.57
N TYR A 478 -15.64 4.33 8.32
CA TYR A 478 -14.93 5.58 8.03
C TYR A 478 -15.73 6.82 8.39
N THR A 479 -17.07 6.80 8.19
CA THR A 479 -17.94 7.89 8.66
C THR A 479 -17.91 8.00 10.18
N CYS A 480 -17.93 6.88 10.90
CA CYS A 480 -17.77 6.85 12.36
C CYS A 480 -16.45 7.51 12.77
N ALA A 481 -15.33 7.11 12.17
CA ALA A 481 -14.02 7.71 12.45
C ALA A 481 -14.02 9.24 12.22
N GLY A 482 -14.55 9.71 11.10
CA GLY A 482 -14.62 11.14 10.79
C GLY A 482 -15.49 11.94 11.75
N ILE A 483 -16.66 11.41 12.11
CA ILE A 483 -17.57 12.07 13.06
C ILE A 483 -16.93 12.14 14.45
N TRP A 484 -16.30 11.06 14.93
CA TRP A 484 -15.68 11.06 16.24
C TRP A 484 -14.47 11.97 16.35
N VAL A 485 -13.68 12.15 15.27
CA VAL A 485 -12.61 13.18 15.26
C VAL A 485 -13.18 14.58 15.49
N LEU A 486 -14.35 14.90 14.92
CA LEU A 486 -15.01 16.19 15.15
C LEU A 486 -15.56 16.30 16.58
N ILE A 487 -16.17 15.23 17.10
CA ILE A 487 -16.68 15.20 18.48
C ILE A 487 -15.53 15.34 19.48
N ASP A 488 -14.44 14.61 19.30
CA ASP A 488 -13.23 14.69 20.13
C ASP A 488 -12.66 16.11 20.13
N PHE A 489 -12.64 16.75 18.95
CA PHE A 489 -12.20 18.13 18.79
C PHE A 489 -13.07 19.12 19.58
N ILE A 490 -14.40 19.01 19.46
CA ILE A 490 -15.36 19.88 20.18
C ILE A 490 -15.31 19.62 21.69
N ALA A 491 -15.19 18.37 22.11
CA ALA A 491 -15.16 17.97 23.51
C ALA A 491 -13.77 18.13 24.17
N HIS A 492 -12.76 18.61 23.42
CA HIS A 492 -11.36 18.67 23.86
C HIS A 492 -10.84 17.33 24.42
N LYS A 493 -11.33 16.20 23.89
CA LYS A 493 -10.88 14.86 24.24
C LYS A 493 -9.62 14.55 23.45
N HIS A 494 -8.65 13.92 24.11
CA HIS A 494 -7.41 13.46 23.48
C HIS A 494 -7.23 11.96 23.68
N GLY A 495 -6.54 11.31 22.74
CA GLY A 495 -6.17 9.89 22.85
C GLY A 495 -7.32 8.91 22.58
N ASN A 496 -8.46 9.36 22.06
CA ASN A 496 -9.53 8.47 21.67
C ASN A 496 -9.15 7.72 20.38
N ILE A 497 -8.86 6.43 20.50
CA ILE A 497 -8.50 5.57 19.37
C ILE A 497 -9.76 4.81 18.95
N VAL A 498 -10.56 5.44 18.09
CA VAL A 498 -11.75 4.83 17.49
C VAL A 498 -11.36 3.83 16.40
N PHE A 499 -10.17 4.02 15.82
CA PHE A 499 -9.68 3.30 14.66
C PHE A 499 -8.25 2.79 14.88
N TRP A 500 -8.06 1.52 14.54
CA TRP A 500 -6.74 0.95 14.27
C TRP A 500 -6.84 0.17 12.97
N ILE A 501 -6.02 0.54 11.99
CA ILE A 501 -5.83 -0.19 10.73
C ILE A 501 -4.40 -0.72 10.66
#